data_AF-A0A836FXU8-F1
#
_entry.id   AF-A0A836FXU8-F1
#
_cell.length_a   1.000
_cell.length_b   1.000
_cell.length_c   1.000
_cell.angle_alpha   90.00
_cell.angle_beta   90.00
_cell.angle_gamma   90.00
#
_symmetry.space_group_name_H-M   'P 1'
#
loop_
_entity.id
_entity.type
_entity.pdbx_description
1 polymer ?
#
loop_
_entity_poly.entity_id
_entity_poly.type
_entity_poly.pdbx_seq_one_letter_code
_entity_poly.pdbx_strand_id
1 'polypeptide(L)'
;FSISIYYFIMPAVNRITKPITHKGKKAILKEPKLIENAKEALCLKGNRTSQIVTDIMKDLYDLKKPNVQMMKQKNDVLPFEDITPIEKFAFKYDASLFMIATHNKKRPHNLILSFTAVENKILLRRYAKTKKNISKDTFGTTYGRIHIGAQNIIGIQTRKMKGLKKTLSEKNT
;
A
#
# COMPACT_ATOMS: atom_id res chain seq x y z
N PHE A 1 -20.69 1.66 -15.88
CA PHE A 1 -20.23 2.41 -14.70
C PHE A 1 -19.62 1.41 -13.75
N SER A 2 -18.37 1.60 -13.33
CA SER A 2 -17.66 0.67 -12.45
C SER A 2 -17.27 1.40 -11.17
N ILE A 3 -17.61 0.83 -10.02
CA ILE A 3 -17.12 1.31 -8.72
C ILE A 3 -16.03 0.35 -8.27
N SER A 4 -14.86 0.90 -7.99
CA SER A 4 -13.72 0.12 -7.51
C SER A 4 -13.36 0.57 -6.10
N ILE A 5 -13.49 -0.32 -5.12
CA ILE A 5 -13.24 -0.03 -3.71
C ILE A 5 -11.87 -0.59 -3.31
N TYR A 6 -11.01 0.25 -2.72
CA TYR A 6 -9.67 -0.17 -2.30
C TYR A 6 -9.32 0.29 -0.90
N TYR A 7 -8.55 -0.56 -0.23
CA TYR A 7 -7.94 -0.28 1.05
C TYR A 7 -6.44 -0.06 0.90
N PHE A 8 -5.91 1.00 1.49
CA PHE A 8 -4.47 1.25 1.58
C PHE A 8 -4.06 1.49 3.04
N ILE A 9 -2.89 0.96 3.39
CA ILE A 9 -2.25 1.09 4.70
C ILE A 9 -1.12 2.12 4.54
N MET A 10 -1.21 3.24 5.25
CA MET A 10 -0.19 4.29 5.18
C MET A 10 0.94 4.04 6.20
N PRO A 11 2.22 4.23 5.83
CA PRO A 11 3.33 4.14 6.77
C PRO A 11 3.29 5.29 7.78
N ALA A 12 3.48 4.97 9.07
CA ALA A 12 3.43 5.94 10.17
C ALA A 12 4.56 6.98 10.06
N VAL A 13 4.19 8.27 10.12
CA VAL A 13 5.12 9.42 10.09
C VAL A 13 5.66 9.71 11.51
N ASN A 14 6.91 10.16 11.59
CA ASN A 14 7.70 10.30 12.83
C ASN A 14 7.19 11.40 13.80
N ARG A 15 7.44 11.17 15.11
CA ARG A 15 7.09 12.04 16.24
C ARG A 15 7.67 13.46 16.10
N ILE A 16 6.82 14.47 16.27
CA ILE A 16 7.12 15.90 16.10
C ILE A 16 7.62 16.51 17.42
N THR A 17 8.63 17.40 17.35
CA THR A 17 9.10 18.26 18.44
C THR A 17 8.14 19.44 18.66
N LYS A 18 8.04 19.98 19.89
CA LYS A 18 7.10 21.08 20.21
C LYS A 18 7.27 22.28 19.26
N PRO A 19 6.25 22.63 18.45
CA PRO A 19 6.34 23.68 17.46
C PRO A 19 6.16 25.05 18.10
N ILE A 20 7.02 25.97 17.68
CA ILE A 20 7.04 27.35 18.18
C ILE A 20 6.06 28.21 17.35
N THR A 21 5.94 27.93 16.05
CA THR A 21 5.14 28.73 15.11
C THR A 21 3.64 28.42 15.17
N HIS A 22 2.81 29.41 14.87
CA HIS A 22 1.34 29.23 14.82
C HIS A 22 0.91 28.16 13.79
N LYS A 23 1.59 28.08 12.63
CA LYS A 23 1.35 27.02 11.64
C LYS A 23 1.69 25.63 12.19
N GLY A 24 2.80 25.51 12.92
CA GLY A 24 3.18 24.25 13.57
C GLY A 24 2.20 23.82 14.67
N LYS A 25 1.70 24.77 15.47
CA LYS A 25 0.64 24.51 16.47
C LYS A 25 -0.65 23.99 15.84
N LYS A 26 -1.05 24.50 14.65
CA LYS A 26 -2.20 23.95 13.90
C LYS A 26 -1.95 22.54 13.35
N ALA A 27 -0.70 22.18 13.01
CA ALA A 27 -0.36 20.84 12.54
C ALA A 27 -0.46 19.80 13.67
N ILE A 28 -0.12 20.16 14.92
CA ILE A 28 -0.36 19.30 16.10
C ILE A 28 -1.84 18.99 16.30
N LEU A 29 -2.75 19.92 15.95
CA LEU A 29 -4.18 19.68 16.12
C LEU A 29 -4.69 18.49 15.28
N LYS A 30 -3.93 18.10 14.24
CA LYS A 30 -4.15 16.94 13.37
C LYS A 30 -3.51 15.64 13.89
N GLU A 31 -2.96 15.65 15.11
CA GLU A 31 -2.41 14.45 15.72
C GLU A 31 -3.50 13.43 16.10
N PRO A 32 -3.13 12.15 16.24
CA PRO A 32 -4.03 11.10 16.67
C PRO A 32 -4.68 11.41 18.03
N LYS A 33 -6.02 11.32 18.08
CA LYS A 33 -6.81 11.49 19.30
C LYS A 33 -7.43 10.15 19.70
N LEU A 34 -7.73 9.99 20.99
CA LEU A 34 -8.42 8.79 21.50
C LEU A 34 -9.84 8.66 20.94
N ILE A 35 -10.53 9.80 20.77
CA ILE A 35 -11.83 9.90 20.10
C ILE A 35 -11.57 10.63 18.78
N GLU A 36 -11.83 9.95 17.67
CA GLU A 36 -11.60 10.51 16.33
C GLU A 36 -12.69 11.51 15.95
N ASN A 37 -12.30 12.54 15.20
CA ASN A 37 -13.24 13.44 14.54
C ASN A 37 -13.93 12.76 13.36
N ALA A 38 -14.95 13.40 12.78
CA ALA A 38 -15.56 12.93 11.56
C ALA A 38 -14.51 12.79 10.43
N LYS A 39 -14.59 11.70 9.68
CA LYS A 39 -13.67 11.42 8.57
C LYS A 39 -13.90 12.38 7.41
N GLU A 40 -12.92 13.24 7.18
CA GLU A 40 -12.83 14.14 6.04
C GLU A 40 -12.59 13.37 4.73
N ALA A 41 -13.31 13.75 3.69
CA ALA A 41 -13.22 13.15 2.37
C ALA A 41 -12.63 14.11 1.32
N LEU A 42 -11.79 13.59 0.43
CA LEU A 42 -11.22 14.35 -0.69
C LEU A 42 -11.69 13.77 -2.03
N CYS A 43 -12.27 14.62 -2.86
CA CYS A 43 -12.76 14.27 -4.17
C CYS A 43 -11.80 14.79 -5.26
N LEU A 44 -11.18 13.87 -6.01
CA LEU A 44 -10.19 14.12 -7.05
C LEU A 44 -10.75 13.80 -8.44
N LYS A 45 -10.44 14.65 -9.41
CA LYS A 45 -10.71 14.39 -10.82
C LYS A 45 -9.42 13.91 -11.49
N GLY A 46 -9.45 12.71 -12.04
CA GLY A 46 -8.36 12.21 -12.87
C GLY A 46 -8.19 13.03 -14.15
N ASN A 47 -7.11 12.77 -14.87
CA ASN A 47 -6.77 13.46 -16.12
C ASN A 47 -7.89 13.32 -17.17
N ARG A 48 -8.42 12.10 -17.32
CA ARG A 48 -9.59 11.79 -18.16
C ARG A 48 -10.78 11.45 -17.29
N THR A 49 -11.89 12.15 -17.48
CA THR A 49 -13.14 12.00 -16.73
C THR A 49 -14.32 12.15 -17.68
N SER A 50 -15.36 11.34 -17.47
CA SER A 50 -16.63 11.46 -18.18
C SER A 50 -17.64 12.30 -17.40
N GLN A 51 -18.59 12.91 -18.09
CA GLN A 51 -19.64 13.71 -17.47
C GLN A 51 -20.45 12.92 -16.44
N ILE A 52 -20.91 11.71 -16.79
CA ILE A 52 -21.69 10.82 -15.92
C ILE A 52 -21.02 10.59 -14.55
N VAL A 53 -19.73 10.24 -14.54
CA VAL A 53 -18.98 10.02 -13.29
C VAL A 53 -18.82 11.32 -12.51
N THR A 54 -18.66 12.44 -13.22
CA THR A 54 -18.49 13.75 -12.58
C THR A 54 -19.77 14.18 -11.87
N ASP A 55 -20.93 13.86 -12.43
CA ASP A 55 -22.21 14.21 -11.83
C ASP A 55 -22.51 13.31 -10.62
N ILE A 56 -22.28 11.99 -10.72
CA ILE A 56 -22.34 11.08 -9.56
C ILE A 56 -21.38 11.52 -8.44
N MET A 57 -20.17 11.96 -8.80
CA MET A 57 -19.18 12.46 -7.85
C MET A 57 -19.66 13.75 -7.15
N LYS A 58 -20.43 14.62 -7.83
CA LYS A 58 -21.04 15.81 -7.21
C LYS A 58 -22.20 15.44 -6.29
N ASP A 59 -23.04 14.48 -6.68
CA ASP A 59 -24.17 14.04 -5.84
C ASP A 59 -23.65 13.45 -4.51
N LEU A 60 -22.59 12.63 -4.59
CA LEU A 60 -21.90 12.09 -3.41
C LEU A 60 -21.19 13.17 -2.59
N TYR A 61 -20.67 14.21 -3.25
CA TYR A 61 -20.08 15.37 -2.58
C TYR A 61 -21.13 16.13 -1.78
N ASP A 62 -22.30 16.40 -2.37
CA ASP A 62 -23.38 17.12 -1.69
C ASP A 62 -23.92 16.34 -0.48
N LEU A 63 -24.02 15.01 -0.58
CA LEU A 63 -24.43 14.15 0.53
C LEU A 63 -23.44 14.17 1.71
N LYS A 64 -22.14 14.38 1.44
CA LYS A 64 -21.08 14.31 2.46
C LYS A 64 -20.72 15.68 3.05
N LYS A 65 -21.30 16.78 2.56
CA LYS A 65 -21.10 18.13 3.14
C LYS A 65 -21.45 18.12 4.64
N PRO A 66 -20.67 18.81 5.49
CA PRO A 66 -19.54 19.69 5.18
C PRO A 66 -18.17 18.99 5.14
N ASN A 67 -18.07 17.70 5.50
CA ASN A 67 -16.80 16.99 5.75
C ASN A 67 -16.18 16.42 4.46
N VAL A 68 -16.21 17.22 3.40
CA VAL A 68 -15.70 16.84 2.09
C VAL A 68 -15.18 18.04 1.32
N GLN A 69 -14.02 17.86 0.68
CA GLN A 69 -13.40 18.86 -0.17
C GLN A 69 -13.25 18.31 -1.59
N MET A 70 -13.69 19.09 -2.59
CA MET A 70 -13.50 18.75 -4.00
C MET A 70 -12.39 19.60 -4.62
N MET A 71 -11.46 18.95 -5.31
CA MET A 71 -10.41 19.64 -6.05
C MET A 71 -10.92 20.20 -7.38
N LYS A 72 -10.54 21.44 -7.69
CA LYS A 72 -10.89 22.11 -8.95
C LYS A 72 -10.02 21.62 -10.11
N GLN A 73 -8.72 21.46 -9.86
CA GLN A 73 -7.75 21.02 -10.85
C GLN A 73 -7.86 19.52 -11.10
N LYS A 74 -7.59 19.10 -12.33
CA LYS A 74 -7.40 17.68 -12.67
C LYS A 74 -6.02 17.23 -12.25
N ASN A 75 -5.92 16.04 -11.68
CA ASN A 75 -4.67 15.47 -11.22
C ASN A 75 -4.38 14.18 -12.00
N ASP A 76 -3.14 14.03 -12.45
CA ASP A 76 -2.68 12.80 -13.08
C ASP A 76 -2.24 11.81 -11.99
N VAL A 77 -3.22 11.20 -11.34
CA VAL A 77 -2.99 10.24 -10.26
C VAL A 77 -3.45 8.87 -10.72
N LEU A 78 -2.54 7.91 -10.63
CA LEU A 78 -2.77 6.51 -10.93
C LEU A 78 -2.60 5.70 -9.63
N PRO A 79 -3.68 5.49 -8.86
CA PRO A 79 -3.60 4.92 -7.51
C PRO A 79 -2.97 3.52 -7.45
N PHE A 80 -3.00 2.79 -8.56
CA PHE A 80 -2.49 1.42 -8.64
C PHE A 80 -1.02 1.33 -9.03
N GLU A 81 -0.48 2.40 -9.60
CA GLU A 81 0.92 2.46 -10.04
C GLU A 81 1.76 3.20 -9.00
N ASP A 82 1.27 4.36 -8.55
CA ASP A 82 1.95 5.18 -7.55
C ASP A 82 0.96 5.79 -6.55
N ILE A 83 1.23 5.52 -5.27
CA ILE A 83 0.41 5.94 -4.12
C ILE A 83 0.91 7.29 -3.56
N THR A 84 2.17 7.68 -3.83
CA THR A 84 2.81 8.85 -3.21
C THR A 84 2.06 10.18 -3.41
N PRO A 85 1.39 10.47 -4.55
CA PRO A 85 0.64 11.71 -4.70
C PRO A 85 -0.58 11.74 -3.77
N ILE A 86 -1.23 10.59 -3.59
CA ILE A 86 -2.41 10.44 -2.73
C ILE A 86 -2.01 10.65 -1.28
N GLU A 87 -0.87 10.12 -0.84
CA GLU A 87 -0.36 10.33 0.52
C GLU A 87 -0.08 11.80 0.81
N LYS A 88 0.54 12.51 -0.15
CA LYS A 88 0.78 13.95 -0.04
C LYS A 88 -0.53 14.72 0.06
N PHE A 89 -1.57 14.33 -0.68
CA PHE A 89 -2.88 14.93 -0.59
C PHE A 89 -3.59 14.61 0.74
N ALA A 90 -3.49 13.38 1.23
CA ALA A 90 -4.03 12.97 2.53
C ALA A 90 -3.47 13.82 3.65
N PHE A 91 -2.14 13.93 3.71
CA PHE A 91 -1.49 14.72 4.74
C PHE A 91 -1.83 16.21 4.64
N LYS A 92 -1.87 16.75 3.41
CA LYS A 92 -2.17 18.17 3.19
C LYS A 92 -3.59 18.52 3.62
N TYR A 93 -4.57 17.73 3.20
CA TYR A 93 -5.98 18.01 3.41
C TYR A 93 -6.58 17.34 4.66
N ASP A 94 -5.79 16.55 5.39
CA ASP A 94 -6.28 15.76 6.54
C ASP A 94 -7.43 14.81 6.18
N ALA A 95 -7.45 14.35 4.92
CA ALA A 95 -8.51 13.52 4.39
C ALA A 95 -8.16 12.04 4.52
N SER A 96 -9.06 11.29 5.13
CA SER A 96 -8.93 9.83 5.30
C SER A 96 -9.73 9.05 4.26
N LEU A 97 -10.70 9.69 3.61
CA LEU A 97 -11.49 9.11 2.53
C LEU A 97 -11.14 9.80 1.21
N PHE A 98 -10.97 9.02 0.14
CA PHE A 98 -10.68 9.50 -1.19
C PHE A 98 -11.70 8.99 -2.20
N MET A 99 -12.12 9.89 -3.07
CA MET A 99 -12.94 9.56 -4.23
C MET A 99 -12.24 10.07 -5.48
N ILE A 100 -11.95 9.20 -6.44
CA ILE A 100 -11.24 9.54 -7.66
C ILE A 100 -12.09 9.15 -8.86
N ALA A 101 -12.49 10.15 -9.66
CA ALA A 101 -13.19 9.94 -10.91
C ALA A 101 -12.17 9.73 -12.05
N THR A 102 -12.31 8.65 -12.81
CA THR A 102 -11.46 8.34 -13.98
C THR A 102 -12.29 7.75 -15.13
N HIS A 103 -11.77 7.86 -16.35
CA HIS A 103 -12.40 7.29 -17.54
C HIS A 103 -11.35 6.75 -18.51
N ASN A 104 -11.43 5.47 -18.87
CA ASN A 104 -10.56 4.87 -19.88
C ASN A 104 -11.26 3.72 -20.63
N LYS A 105 -10.74 3.30 -21.80
CA LYS A 105 -11.34 2.20 -22.59
C LYS A 105 -11.45 0.89 -21.81
N LYS A 106 -10.41 0.56 -21.02
CA LYS A 106 -10.38 -0.65 -20.18
C LYS A 106 -11.30 -0.56 -18.94
N ARG A 107 -11.59 0.66 -18.46
CA ARG A 107 -12.43 0.92 -17.28
C ARG A 107 -13.28 2.17 -17.54
N PRO A 108 -14.37 2.06 -18.32
CA PRO A 108 -15.21 3.20 -18.65
C PRO A 108 -16.05 3.61 -17.44
N HIS A 109 -16.27 4.92 -17.30
CA HIS A 109 -17.03 5.54 -16.22
C HIS A 109 -16.64 4.99 -14.83
N ASN A 110 -15.37 5.16 -14.45
CA ASN A 110 -14.80 4.52 -13.28
C ASN A 110 -14.71 5.48 -12.09
N LEU A 111 -15.34 5.10 -10.97
CA LEU A 111 -15.24 5.80 -9.70
C LEU A 111 -14.47 4.94 -8.72
N ILE A 112 -13.33 5.46 -8.25
CA ILE A 112 -12.48 4.79 -7.29
C ILE A 112 -12.78 5.38 -5.92
N LEU A 113 -13.23 4.54 -4.99
CA LEU A 113 -13.42 4.90 -3.59
C LEU A 113 -12.34 4.23 -2.77
N SER A 114 -11.66 5.02 -1.95
CA SER A 114 -10.60 4.50 -1.11
C SER A 114 -10.63 5.14 0.26
N PHE A 115 -10.18 4.39 1.24
CA PHE A 115 -9.98 4.84 2.60
C PHE A 115 -8.54 4.55 2.99
N THR A 116 -7.88 5.55 3.55
CA THR A 116 -6.53 5.42 4.09
C THR A 116 -6.65 5.10 5.58
N ALA A 117 -6.23 3.90 5.99
CA ALA A 117 -5.95 3.67 7.39
C ALA A 117 -4.57 4.26 7.71
N VAL A 118 -4.58 5.31 8.53
CA VAL A 118 -3.38 5.73 9.24
C VAL A 118 -3.19 4.72 10.36
N GLU A 119 -2.21 3.83 10.22
CA GLU A 119 -1.83 2.98 11.33
C GLU A 119 -1.20 3.84 12.42
N ASN A 120 -1.99 4.16 13.44
CA ASN A 120 -1.43 4.54 14.74
C ASN A 120 -0.60 3.36 15.22
N LYS A 121 0.73 3.50 15.13
CA LYS A 121 1.76 2.51 15.54
C LYS A 121 1.59 1.95 16.97
N ILE A 122 0.66 2.51 17.75
CA ILE A 122 0.30 2.07 19.10
C ILE A 122 -0.60 0.82 19.08
N LEU A 123 -1.38 0.55 18.01
CA LEU A 123 -2.33 -0.58 17.98
C LEU A 123 -1.91 -1.78 17.11
N LEU A 124 -0.85 -1.67 16.30
CA LEU A 124 -0.38 -2.76 15.42
C LEU A 124 0.90 -3.44 15.88
N ARG A 125 0.96 -3.74 17.17
CA ARG A 125 1.90 -4.74 17.70
C ARG A 125 1.49 -6.19 17.38
N ARG A 126 0.42 -6.45 16.61
CA ARG A 126 -0.22 -7.78 16.60
C ARG A 126 -0.42 -8.54 15.29
N TYR A 127 0.03 -8.08 14.12
CA TYR A 127 0.03 -8.94 12.92
C TYR A 127 1.34 -8.86 12.12
N ALA A 128 2.39 -9.47 12.67
CA ALA A 128 3.56 -9.84 11.88
C ALA A 128 3.17 -10.98 10.91
N LYS A 129 3.29 -10.77 9.59
CA LYS A 129 3.06 -11.82 8.60
C LYS A 129 4.07 -12.96 8.79
N THR A 130 3.58 -14.19 8.89
CA THR A 130 4.42 -15.38 8.98
C THR A 130 5.10 -15.64 7.63
N LYS A 131 6.42 -15.84 7.63
CA LYS A 131 7.17 -16.25 6.43
C LYS A 131 6.84 -17.72 6.16
N LYS A 132 6.20 -18.02 5.02
CA LYS A 132 5.91 -19.41 4.61
C LYS A 132 7.23 -20.18 4.41
N ASN A 133 7.22 -21.47 4.74
CA ASN A 133 8.34 -22.41 4.55
C ASN A 133 9.59 -22.16 5.40
N ILE A 134 9.47 -21.42 6.51
CA ILE A 134 10.53 -21.25 7.52
C ILE A 134 9.94 -21.49 8.91
N SER A 135 10.39 -22.53 9.60
CA SER A 135 10.09 -22.81 11.01
C SER A 135 11.31 -22.52 11.88
N LYS A 136 11.08 -22.23 13.16
CA LYS A 136 12.15 -22.05 14.16
C LYS A 136 11.90 -23.00 15.31
N ASP A 137 12.95 -23.67 15.77
CA ASP A 137 12.89 -24.51 16.96
C ASP A 137 13.10 -23.68 18.23
N THR A 138 12.79 -24.26 19.39
CA THR A 138 12.86 -23.63 20.72
C THR A 138 14.25 -23.06 21.05
N PHE A 139 15.29 -23.54 20.38
CA PHE A 139 16.68 -23.11 20.54
C PHE A 139 17.17 -22.09 19.48
N GLY A 140 16.28 -21.58 18.62
CA GLY A 140 16.58 -20.48 17.68
C GLY A 140 17.18 -20.90 16.33
N THR A 141 17.45 -22.19 16.11
CA THR A 141 17.81 -22.75 14.81
C THR A 141 16.62 -22.65 13.85
N THR A 142 16.88 -22.23 12.61
CA THR A 142 15.85 -21.96 11.60
C THR A 142 15.89 -23.05 10.52
N TYR A 143 14.77 -23.73 10.29
CA TYR A 143 14.64 -24.75 9.25
C TYR A 143 13.74 -24.24 8.13
N GLY A 144 14.18 -24.42 6.87
CA GLY A 144 13.40 -24.04 5.71
C GLY A 144 13.23 -25.20 4.74
N ARG A 145 12.02 -25.37 4.18
CA ARG A 145 11.78 -26.34 3.10
C ARG A 145 11.97 -25.64 1.75
N ILE A 146 12.97 -26.06 0.99
CA ILE A 146 13.25 -25.56 -0.36
C ILE A 146 12.75 -26.62 -1.34
N HIS A 147 11.88 -26.24 -2.29
CA HIS A 147 11.50 -27.12 -3.38
C HIS A 147 12.60 -27.08 -4.45
N ILE A 148 13.31 -28.20 -4.63
CA ILE A 148 14.32 -28.37 -5.66
C ILE A 148 13.64 -29.11 -6.83
N GLY A 149 13.82 -28.64 -8.06
CA GLY A 149 13.31 -29.32 -9.25
C GLY A 149 14.02 -30.65 -9.51
N ALA A 150 13.67 -31.33 -10.60
CA ALA A 150 14.32 -32.59 -10.99
C ALA A 150 15.84 -32.38 -11.15
N GLN A 151 16.61 -32.85 -10.17
CA GLN A 151 18.06 -32.73 -10.16
C GLN A 151 18.62 -33.78 -11.12
N ASN A 152 19.51 -33.37 -12.03
CA ASN A 152 20.22 -34.33 -12.86
C ASN A 152 21.34 -34.97 -12.02
N ILE A 153 20.99 -36.05 -11.31
CA ILE A 153 21.83 -36.70 -10.28
C ILE A 153 23.17 -37.17 -10.85
N ILE A 154 23.16 -37.53 -12.14
CA ILE A 154 24.29 -38.14 -12.84
C ILE A 154 25.41 -37.11 -13.08
N GLY A 155 25.07 -35.82 -13.26
CA GLY A 155 26.05 -34.75 -13.49
C GLY A 155 26.62 -34.12 -12.22
N ILE A 156 26.24 -34.60 -11.03
CA ILE A 156 26.71 -34.03 -9.77
C ILE A 156 28.15 -34.46 -9.52
N GLN A 157 29.05 -33.49 -9.35
CA GLN A 157 30.41 -33.75 -8.92
C GLN A 157 30.40 -34.27 -7.47
N THR A 158 30.69 -35.56 -7.28
CA THR A 158 30.72 -36.19 -5.95
C THR A 158 32.04 -35.96 -5.23
N ARG A 159 33.10 -35.61 -5.97
CA ARG A 159 34.41 -35.31 -5.39
C ARG A 159 34.47 -33.92 -4.76
N LYS A 160 35.01 -33.85 -3.53
CA LYS A 160 35.18 -32.63 -2.72
C LYS A 160 35.94 -31.50 -3.45
N MET A 161 36.84 -31.83 -4.37
CA MET A 161 37.58 -30.84 -5.19
C MET A 161 37.92 -31.39 -6.58
N LYS A 162 38.01 -30.48 -7.57
CA LYS A 162 38.19 -30.83 -9.00
C LYS A 162 39.49 -31.59 -9.28
N GLY A 163 40.53 -31.38 -8.47
CA GLY A 163 41.86 -31.99 -8.60
C GLY A 163 42.02 -33.41 -8.01
N LEU A 164 41.03 -33.92 -7.27
CA LEU A 164 41.06 -35.30 -6.80
C LEU A 164 40.73 -36.27 -7.95
N LYS A 165 41.36 -37.45 -7.95
CA LYS A 165 41.10 -38.49 -8.95
C LYS A 165 39.60 -38.82 -8.99
N LYS A 166 39.03 -38.85 -10.19
CA LYS A 166 37.64 -39.27 -10.41
C LYS A 166 37.45 -40.71 -9.92
N THR A 167 36.37 -40.93 -9.19
CA THR A 167 35.87 -42.27 -8.83
C THR A 167 35.46 -43.02 -10.10
N LEU A 168 35.37 -44.36 -10.04
CA LEU A 168 34.96 -45.15 -11.22
C LEU A 168 33.58 -44.75 -11.74
N SER A 169 32.67 -44.34 -10.84
CA SER A 169 31.34 -43.85 -11.21
C SER A 169 31.40 -42.58 -12.07
N GLU A 170 32.28 -41.63 -11.76
CA GLU A 170 32.50 -40.39 -12.53
C GLU A 170 33.31 -40.59 -13.84
N LYS A 171 33.91 -41.77 -14.04
CA LYS A 171 34.66 -42.10 -15.27
C LYS A 171 33.79 -42.75 -16.34
N ASN A 172 32.73 -43.45 -15.93
CA ASN A 172 31.85 -44.22 -16.81
C ASN A 172 30.60 -43.43 -17.25
N THR A 173 30.61 -42.10 -17.09
CA THR A 173 29.58 -41.14 -17.51
C THR A 173 30.22 -39.96 -18.21
#